data_AF-A0A1I7JJF2-F1
#
_entry.id   AF-A0A1I7JJF2-F1
#
_cell.length_a   1.000
_cell.length_b   1.000
_cell.length_c   1.000
_cell.angle_alpha   90.00
_cell.angle_beta   90.00
_cell.angle_gamma   90.00
#
_symmetry.space_group_name_H-M   'P 1'
#
loop_
_entity.id
_entity.type
_entity.pdbx_description
1 polymer ?
#
loop_
_entity_poly.entity_id
_entity_poly.type
_entity_poly.pdbx_seq_one_letter_code
_entity_poly.pdbx_strand_id
1 'polypeptide(L)'
;MMRKIPTVSRSRRFGRLAQFSPRALVALIAAALAAAVTGCASPAVQPSGDEVPLMTVAAHGVQIYECRAAQGAAPAWAFVAPEADLFDGNGRRIGKHGAGPFWQHEDGSRFTGTVRGRMDSPRPGAIPWLLLAAKNDGPAGAFARVSSVQRLETVGGQAPAEGCDAAALGKRVHIAYRADYVLHTARS
;
A
#
# COMPACT_ATOMS: atom_id res chain seq x y z
N MET A 1 26.43 42.25 -66.65
CA MET A 1 27.73 42.52 -67.29
C MET A 1 28.84 42.03 -66.39
N MET A 2 29.64 41.09 -66.88
CA MET A 2 30.79 40.50 -66.20
C MET A 2 31.90 41.52 -65.94
N ARG A 3 32.62 41.31 -64.82
CA ARG A 3 34.07 41.49 -64.59
C ARG A 3 34.29 41.41 -63.07
N LYS A 4 35.34 40.85 -62.49
CA LYS A 4 36.45 39.96 -62.86
C LYS A 4 37.09 39.67 -61.50
N ILE A 5 37.40 38.42 -61.19
CA ILE A 5 38.21 38.06 -59.99
C ILE A 5 39.67 38.45 -60.26
N PRO A 6 40.40 38.97 -59.26
CA PRO A 6 41.85 38.82 -59.21
C PRO A 6 42.26 37.96 -58.00
N THR A 7 42.96 36.89 -58.30
CA THR A 7 43.67 36.03 -57.36
C THR A 7 45.01 36.69 -57.02
N VAL A 8 45.34 36.85 -55.74
CA VAL A 8 46.73 37.03 -55.30
C VAL A 8 47.04 36.10 -54.14
N SER A 9 47.96 35.20 -54.45
CA SER A 9 48.69 34.30 -53.57
C SER A 9 49.54 35.05 -52.55
N ARG A 10 49.57 34.58 -51.29
CA ARG A 10 50.84 34.44 -50.59
C ARG A 10 50.77 33.51 -49.37
N SER A 11 51.47 32.41 -49.54
CA SER A 11 52.02 31.52 -48.51
C SER A 11 52.57 32.27 -47.30
N ARG A 12 52.34 31.73 -46.09
CA ARG A 12 53.30 31.80 -44.97
C ARG A 12 53.02 30.72 -43.92
N ARG A 13 53.96 29.76 -43.93
CA ARG A 13 54.62 29.11 -42.79
C ARG A 13 53.76 28.30 -41.81
N PHE A 14 53.99 27.00 -41.91
CA PHE A 14 53.80 25.95 -40.91
C PHE A 14 54.12 26.42 -39.48
N GLY A 15 53.07 26.53 -38.66
CA GLY A 15 53.15 26.36 -37.22
C GLY A 15 52.69 24.95 -36.87
N ARG A 16 53.59 24.13 -36.31
CA ARG A 16 53.22 22.87 -35.66
C ARG A 16 52.36 23.21 -34.45
N LEU A 17 51.06 22.98 -34.53
CA LEU A 17 50.21 22.89 -33.35
C LEU A 17 50.10 21.42 -32.97
N ALA A 18 50.41 21.17 -31.70
CA ALA A 18 50.45 19.85 -31.08
C ALA A 18 49.13 19.11 -31.30
N GLN A 19 49.25 17.84 -31.70
CA GLN A 19 48.14 16.90 -31.79
C GLN A 19 47.62 16.62 -30.37
N PHE A 20 46.48 17.21 -30.02
CA PHE A 20 45.73 16.80 -28.84
C PHE A 20 44.80 15.64 -29.24
N SER A 21 45.04 14.48 -28.62
CA SER A 21 44.32 13.22 -28.85
C SER A 21 42.85 13.32 -28.41
N PRO A 22 41.85 12.98 -29.26
CA PRO A 22 40.44 13.11 -28.94
C PRO A 22 39.92 11.83 -28.24
N ARG A 23 40.51 11.49 -27.09
CA ARG A 23 40.06 10.36 -26.25
C ARG A 23 39.71 10.81 -24.84
N ALA A 24 38.73 11.70 -24.71
CA ALA A 24 38.04 11.94 -23.44
C ALA A 24 36.78 12.79 -23.65
N LEU A 25 35.79 12.30 -24.40
CA LEU A 25 34.48 12.95 -24.42
C LEU A 25 33.33 11.95 -24.62
N VAL A 26 33.35 10.85 -23.85
CA VAL A 26 32.18 9.96 -23.70
C VAL A 26 32.21 9.41 -22.27
N ALA A 27 31.69 10.16 -21.27
CA ALA A 27 31.32 9.61 -19.96
C ALA A 27 30.68 10.64 -19.00
N LEU A 28 29.70 11.45 -19.44
CA LEU A 28 29.04 12.40 -18.50
C LEU A 28 27.52 12.53 -18.67
N ILE A 29 26.84 11.50 -19.19
CA ILE A 29 25.36 11.41 -19.17
C ILE A 29 24.93 9.97 -18.84
N ALA A 30 25.19 9.52 -17.61
CA ALA A 30 24.62 8.26 -17.10
C ALA A 30 24.69 8.18 -15.57
N ALA A 31 24.04 9.11 -14.85
CA ALA A 31 23.90 8.98 -13.39
C ALA A 31 22.68 9.73 -12.81
N ALA A 32 21.57 9.82 -13.56
CA ALA A 32 20.37 10.53 -13.10
C ALA A 32 19.09 9.67 -13.13
N LEU A 33 19.22 8.35 -12.96
CA LEU A 33 18.08 7.41 -12.84
C LEU A 33 18.35 6.40 -11.72
N ALA A 34 18.37 6.88 -10.48
CA ALA A 34 18.29 6.03 -9.28
C ALA A 34 17.34 6.62 -8.24
N ALA A 35 16.23 7.22 -8.70
CA ALA A 35 15.12 7.62 -7.85
C ALA A 35 13.86 6.89 -8.32
N ALA A 36 13.49 5.85 -7.56
CA ALA A 36 12.15 5.26 -7.38
C ALA A 36 12.24 3.73 -7.36
N VAL A 37 12.15 3.13 -6.15
CA VAL A 37 11.07 2.21 -5.72
C VAL A 37 11.43 1.63 -4.34
N THR A 38 11.38 2.44 -3.29
CA THR A 38 11.25 1.91 -1.92
C THR A 38 9.91 2.36 -1.36
N GLY A 39 8.85 1.72 -1.86
CA GLY A 39 7.60 1.62 -1.11
C GLY A 39 7.81 0.67 0.08
N CYS A 40 8.74 0.99 0.97
CA CYS A 40 8.85 0.27 2.23
C CYS A 40 7.62 0.68 3.04
N ALA A 41 6.70 -0.26 3.27
CA ALA A 41 5.64 -0.04 4.24
C ALA A 41 6.28 0.50 5.53
N SER A 42 5.69 1.53 6.13
CA SER A 42 6.25 2.18 7.33
C SER A 42 6.67 1.13 8.36
N PRO A 43 7.76 1.35 9.11
CA PRO A 43 8.16 0.48 10.23
C PRO A 43 6.99 0.14 11.15
N ALA A 44 6.00 1.05 11.25
CA ALA A 44 4.81 0.87 12.06
C ALA A 44 3.93 -0.32 11.63
N VAL A 45 4.00 -0.79 10.38
CA VAL A 45 3.17 -1.90 9.86
C VAL A 45 4.01 -3.08 9.37
N GLN A 46 5.28 -3.15 9.75
CA GLN A 46 6.18 -4.26 9.42
C GLN A 46 5.99 -5.42 10.41
N PRO A 47 5.84 -6.68 9.95
CA PRO A 47 5.85 -7.86 10.82
C PRO A 47 7.21 -8.01 11.51
N SER A 48 7.26 -8.91 12.49
CA SER A 48 8.53 -9.20 13.16
C SER A 48 9.52 -9.90 12.21
N GLY A 49 10.82 -9.69 12.42
CA GLY A 49 11.87 -10.24 11.55
C GLY A 49 12.01 -11.77 11.60
N ASP A 50 11.41 -12.39 12.61
CA ASP A 50 11.27 -13.84 12.80
C ASP A 50 9.95 -14.40 12.21
N GLU A 51 9.16 -13.58 11.52
CA GLU A 51 7.99 -14.04 10.77
C GLU A 51 8.30 -14.13 9.26
N VAL A 52 7.52 -14.93 8.55
CA VAL A 52 7.53 -15.04 7.09
C VAL A 52 6.11 -15.02 6.53
N PRO A 53 5.88 -14.50 5.31
CA PRO A 53 4.58 -14.57 4.67
C PRO A 53 4.13 -16.02 4.50
N LEU A 54 2.91 -16.33 4.95
CA LEU A 54 2.24 -17.60 4.76
C LEU A 54 1.38 -17.58 3.49
N MET A 55 0.57 -16.53 3.33
CA MET A 55 -0.26 -16.32 2.14
C MET A 55 -0.81 -14.88 2.10
N THR A 56 -1.23 -14.46 0.92
CA THR A 56 -1.98 -13.21 0.74
C THR A 56 -3.41 -13.53 0.35
N VAL A 57 -4.37 -12.89 1.00
CA VAL A 57 -5.80 -13.03 0.72
C VAL A 57 -6.41 -11.65 0.48
N ALA A 58 -7.13 -11.49 -0.63
CA ALA A 58 -7.83 -10.25 -0.93
C ALA A 58 -9.14 -10.20 -0.14
N ALA A 59 -9.58 -9.01 0.27
CA ALA A 59 -10.82 -8.81 0.98
C ALA A 59 -11.69 -7.77 0.29
N HIS A 60 -12.95 -8.13 0.01
CA HIS A 60 -13.95 -7.22 -0.55
C HIS A 60 -15.17 -7.16 0.38
N GLY A 61 -15.56 -5.95 0.77
CA GLY A 61 -16.68 -5.81 1.70
C GLY A 61 -16.95 -4.37 2.10
N VAL A 62 -17.38 -4.18 3.34
CA VAL A 62 -17.78 -2.89 3.90
C VAL A 62 -17.20 -2.65 5.29
N GLN A 63 -16.95 -1.38 5.60
CA GLN A 63 -16.75 -0.88 6.95
C GLN A 63 -18.09 -0.31 7.43
N ILE A 64 -18.56 -0.80 8.57
CA ILE A 64 -19.84 -0.42 9.15
C ILE A 64 -19.60 0.67 10.17
N TYR A 65 -20.30 1.79 10.01
CA TYR A 65 -20.28 2.91 10.95
C TYR A 65 -21.68 3.18 11.48
N GLU A 66 -21.77 3.67 12.70
CA GLU A 66 -23.01 4.09 13.34
C GLU A 66 -22.87 5.54 13.80
N CYS A 67 -23.86 6.36 13.51
CA CYS A 67 -23.86 7.75 13.97
C CYS A 67 -24.18 7.75 15.47
N ARG A 68 -23.24 8.22 16.28
CA ARG A 68 -23.34 8.23 17.75
C ARG A 68 -23.22 9.63 18.29
N ALA A 69 -23.89 9.88 19.40
CA ALA A 69 -23.68 11.10 20.17
C ALA A 69 -22.23 11.15 20.68
N ALA A 70 -21.63 12.34 20.61
CA ALA A 70 -20.32 12.62 21.18
C ALA A 70 -20.49 13.57 22.37
N GLN A 71 -19.72 13.37 23.43
CA GLN A 71 -19.79 14.23 24.62
C GLN A 71 -19.14 15.58 24.30
N GLY A 72 -19.91 16.66 24.45
CA GLY A 72 -19.42 18.03 24.23
C GLY A 72 -19.13 18.37 22.76
N ALA A 73 -19.58 17.56 21.80
CA ALA A 73 -19.37 17.78 20.37
C ALA A 73 -20.61 17.35 19.56
N ALA A 74 -20.62 17.70 18.27
CA ALA A 74 -21.63 17.19 17.35
C ALA A 74 -21.56 15.65 17.25
N PRO A 75 -22.68 14.96 16.93
CA PRO A 75 -22.66 13.54 16.62
C PRO A 75 -21.59 13.18 15.58
N ALA A 76 -20.98 12.01 15.73
CA ALA A 76 -19.95 11.53 14.82
C ALA A 76 -20.14 10.05 14.45
N TRP A 77 -19.66 9.69 13.25
CA TRP A 77 -19.62 8.30 12.80
C TRP A 77 -18.62 7.50 13.63
N ALA A 78 -19.10 6.51 14.36
CA ALA A 78 -18.29 5.58 15.13
C ALA A 78 -18.17 4.24 14.40
N PHE A 79 -16.95 3.70 14.33
CA PHE A 79 -16.71 2.39 13.74
C PHE A 79 -17.41 1.28 14.54
N VAL A 80 -18.08 0.37 13.84
CA VAL A 80 -18.76 -0.80 14.42
C VAL A 80 -18.00 -2.07 14.12
N ALA A 81 -17.84 -2.42 12.84
CA ALA A 81 -17.22 -3.66 12.42
C ALA A 81 -16.83 -3.63 10.93
N PRO A 82 -15.84 -4.44 10.52
CA PRO A 82 -15.73 -4.84 9.13
C PRO A 82 -16.69 -5.99 8.82
N GLU A 83 -17.08 -6.10 7.55
CA GLU A 83 -17.72 -7.29 7.00
C GLU A 83 -17.19 -7.49 5.58
N ALA A 84 -16.52 -8.61 5.30
CA ALA A 84 -15.94 -8.87 3.99
C ALA A 84 -15.80 -10.36 3.68
N ASP A 85 -15.91 -10.69 2.40
CA ASP A 85 -15.48 -11.98 1.88
C ASP A 85 -13.96 -11.96 1.59
N LEU A 86 -13.32 -13.11 1.79
CA LEU A 86 -11.90 -13.32 1.52
C LEU A 86 -11.72 -14.14 0.24
N PHE A 87 -10.74 -13.78 -0.58
CA PHE A 87 -10.46 -14.40 -1.87
C PHE A 87 -8.99 -14.82 -2.00
N ASP A 88 -8.73 -15.96 -2.63
CA ASP A 88 -7.39 -16.39 -3.01
C ASP A 88 -6.88 -15.67 -4.27
N GLY A 89 -5.63 -15.96 -4.66
CA GLY A 89 -4.99 -15.35 -5.84
C GLY A 89 -5.66 -15.67 -7.17
N ASN A 90 -6.58 -16.66 -7.22
CA ASN A 90 -7.37 -16.98 -8.40
C ASN A 90 -8.76 -16.30 -8.38
N GLY A 91 -9.04 -15.48 -7.36
CA GLY A 91 -10.34 -14.83 -7.17
C GLY A 91 -11.42 -15.77 -6.65
N ARG A 92 -11.07 -16.98 -6.18
CA ARG A 92 -12.04 -17.87 -5.54
C ARG A 92 -12.26 -17.40 -4.11
N ARG A 93 -13.52 -17.34 -3.69
CA ARG A 93 -13.87 -17.06 -2.29
C ARG A 93 -13.39 -18.20 -1.40
N ILE A 94 -12.72 -17.88 -0.30
CA ILE A 94 -12.07 -18.85 0.60
C ILE A 94 -12.43 -18.65 2.07
N GLY A 95 -13.20 -17.62 2.40
CA GLY A 95 -13.46 -17.29 3.79
C GLY A 95 -14.14 -15.95 3.98
N LYS A 96 -14.14 -15.49 5.22
CA LYS A 96 -14.77 -14.22 5.63
C LYS A 96 -13.98 -13.51 6.72
N HIS A 97 -14.18 -12.20 6.80
CA HIS A 97 -13.64 -11.30 7.81
C HIS A 97 -14.78 -10.49 8.45
N GLY A 98 -14.76 -10.34 9.78
CA GLY A 98 -15.90 -9.78 10.51
C GLY A 98 -15.51 -9.12 11.83
N ALA A 99 -16.51 -8.69 12.63
CA ALA A 99 -16.36 -8.03 13.93
C ALA A 99 -15.47 -8.79 14.93
N GLY A 100 -14.61 -8.08 15.67
CA GLY A 100 -13.67 -8.71 16.62
C GLY A 100 -12.20 -8.33 16.45
N PRO A 101 -11.75 -7.82 15.30
CA PRO A 101 -11.89 -8.44 14.00
C PRO A 101 -11.47 -9.93 13.97
N PHE A 102 -12.07 -10.74 13.11
CA PHE A 102 -11.65 -12.12 12.87
C PHE A 102 -11.43 -12.43 11.40
N TRP A 103 -10.70 -13.49 11.11
CA TRP A 103 -10.58 -14.11 9.79
C TRP A 103 -10.90 -15.59 9.94
N GLN A 104 -11.76 -16.10 9.06
CA GLN A 104 -12.16 -17.50 9.06
C GLN A 104 -12.07 -18.03 7.63
N HIS A 105 -11.39 -19.16 7.46
CA HIS A 105 -11.33 -19.90 6.20
C HIS A 105 -12.49 -20.89 6.10
N GLU A 106 -12.80 -21.36 4.89
CA GLU A 106 -13.89 -22.32 4.61
C GLU A 106 -13.69 -23.70 5.27
N ASP A 107 -12.46 -24.07 5.61
CA ASP A 107 -12.15 -25.28 6.40
C ASP A 107 -12.46 -25.11 7.90
N GLY A 108 -12.95 -23.95 8.32
CA GLY A 108 -13.30 -23.62 9.69
C GLY A 108 -12.17 -23.00 10.51
N SER A 109 -10.90 -23.11 10.07
CA SER A 109 -9.76 -22.49 10.76
C SER A 109 -9.95 -20.97 10.88
N ARG A 110 -9.55 -20.42 12.04
CA ARG A 110 -9.94 -19.08 12.45
C ARG A 110 -8.93 -18.46 13.40
N PHE A 111 -8.77 -17.14 13.28
CA PHE A 111 -8.09 -16.32 14.27
C PHE A 111 -8.76 -14.96 14.45
N THR A 112 -8.47 -14.32 15.58
CA THR A 112 -8.80 -12.91 15.87
C THR A 112 -7.55 -12.04 15.85
N GLY A 113 -7.71 -10.74 15.61
CA GLY A 113 -6.60 -9.80 15.47
C GLY A 113 -6.60 -8.69 16.50
N THR A 114 -5.43 -8.39 17.07
CA THR A 114 -5.22 -7.20 17.90
C THR A 114 -4.22 -6.26 17.23
N VAL A 115 -4.59 -4.99 17.04
CA VAL A 115 -3.72 -3.99 16.40
C VAL A 115 -2.40 -3.86 17.18
N ARG A 116 -1.30 -3.88 16.44
CA ARG A 116 0.08 -3.60 16.91
C ARG A 116 0.70 -2.44 16.16
N GLY A 117 0.27 -2.26 14.92
CA GLY A 117 0.81 -1.30 14.00
C GLY A 117 -0.29 -0.60 13.24
N ARG A 118 -0.11 0.69 12.99
CA ARG A 118 -1.03 1.50 12.20
C ARG A 118 -0.27 2.53 11.40
N MET A 119 -0.71 2.71 10.16
CA MET A 119 -0.28 3.79 9.31
C MET A 119 -1.48 4.24 8.48
N ASP A 120 -1.64 5.54 8.29
CA ASP A 120 -2.66 6.05 7.39
C ASP A 120 -2.41 5.55 5.96
N SER A 121 -3.50 5.25 5.24
CA SER A 121 -3.36 4.78 3.86
C SER A 121 -2.82 5.91 2.98
N PRO A 122 -1.89 5.62 2.06
CA PRO A 122 -1.47 6.59 1.04
C PRO A 122 -2.63 7.01 0.12
N ARG A 123 -3.71 6.22 0.06
CA ARG A 123 -4.89 6.52 -0.76
C ARG A 123 -5.90 7.36 0.03
N PRO A 124 -6.31 8.54 -0.46
CA PRO A 124 -7.37 9.34 0.15
C PRO A 124 -8.67 8.53 0.30
N GLY A 125 -9.36 8.69 1.43
CA GLY A 125 -10.62 8.00 1.71
C GLY A 125 -10.49 6.50 2.00
N ALA A 126 -9.28 5.94 2.02
CA ALA A 126 -9.05 4.54 2.35
C ALA A 126 -8.74 4.32 3.85
N ILE A 127 -9.28 3.25 4.44
CA ILE A 127 -8.97 2.90 5.83
C ILE A 127 -7.47 2.66 6.06
N PRO A 128 -6.95 2.86 7.28
CA PRO A 128 -5.53 2.70 7.58
C PRO A 128 -4.99 1.32 7.23
N TRP A 129 -3.72 1.27 6.86
CA TRP A 129 -2.95 0.03 6.88
C TRP A 129 -2.68 -0.35 8.33
N LEU A 130 -2.68 -1.65 8.60
CA LEU A 130 -2.53 -2.19 9.95
C LEU A 130 -1.55 -3.35 9.96
N LEU A 131 -0.90 -3.52 11.09
CA LEU A 131 -0.35 -4.82 11.51
C LEU A 131 -1.15 -5.27 12.74
N LEU A 132 -1.63 -6.51 12.72
CA LEU A 132 -2.35 -7.12 13.83
C LEU A 132 -1.66 -8.41 14.25
N ALA A 133 -1.48 -8.59 15.57
CA ALA A 133 -1.12 -9.88 16.14
C ALA A 133 -2.32 -10.82 16.09
N ALA A 134 -2.10 -12.07 15.69
CA ALA A 134 -3.15 -13.07 15.57
C ALA A 134 -3.25 -13.94 16.83
N LYS A 135 -4.48 -14.25 17.23
CA LYS A 135 -4.80 -15.28 18.21
C LYS A 135 -5.70 -16.32 17.56
N ASN A 136 -5.15 -17.50 17.30
CA ASN A 136 -5.89 -18.64 16.76
C ASN A 136 -6.91 -19.15 17.77
N ASP A 137 -8.16 -19.29 17.34
CA ASP A 137 -9.30 -19.72 18.15
C ASP A 137 -10.20 -20.74 17.43
N GLY A 138 -9.80 -21.20 16.23
CA GLY A 138 -10.47 -22.23 15.45
C GLY A 138 -9.72 -23.58 15.43
N PRO A 139 -10.26 -24.58 14.71
CA PRO A 139 -9.60 -25.85 14.47
C PRO A 139 -8.33 -25.70 13.60
N ALA A 140 -7.55 -26.77 13.51
CA ALA A 140 -6.45 -26.87 12.56
C ALA A 140 -6.94 -26.67 11.11
N GLY A 141 -6.11 -26.06 10.27
CA GLY A 141 -6.43 -25.76 8.88
C GLY A 141 -5.53 -24.67 8.30
N ALA A 142 -5.97 -24.07 7.20
CA ALA A 142 -5.22 -23.09 6.43
C ALA A 142 -4.73 -21.90 7.27
N PHE A 143 -5.54 -21.42 8.22
CA PHE A 143 -5.21 -20.27 9.05
C PHE A 143 -4.58 -20.62 10.41
N ALA A 144 -4.40 -21.90 10.73
CA ALA A 144 -4.02 -22.33 12.09
C ALA A 144 -2.62 -21.90 12.54
N ARG A 145 -1.73 -21.55 11.61
CA ARG A 145 -0.35 -21.10 11.90
C ARG A 145 -0.17 -19.59 11.77
N VAL A 146 -1.25 -18.84 11.57
CA VAL A 146 -1.14 -17.39 11.42
C VAL A 146 -0.73 -16.78 12.76
N SER A 147 0.38 -16.04 12.77
CA SER A 147 0.92 -15.34 13.94
C SER A 147 0.66 -13.84 13.90
N SER A 148 0.59 -13.27 12.69
CA SER A 148 0.17 -11.88 12.47
C SER A 148 -0.46 -11.71 11.08
N VAL A 149 -1.13 -10.58 10.88
CA VAL A 149 -1.70 -10.18 9.60
C VAL A 149 -1.42 -8.70 9.35
N GLN A 150 -0.93 -8.40 8.15
CA GLN A 150 -0.91 -7.03 7.64
C GLN A 150 -2.18 -6.76 6.84
N ARG A 151 -2.80 -5.60 7.03
CA ARG A 151 -3.79 -5.02 6.13
C ARG A 151 -3.10 -3.95 5.29
N LEU A 152 -3.01 -4.16 3.99
CA LEU A 152 -2.31 -3.30 3.05
C LEU A 152 -3.21 -2.94 1.86
N GLU A 153 -2.73 -2.04 1.01
CA GLU A 153 -3.37 -1.65 -0.26
C GLU A 153 -4.86 -1.33 -0.15
N THR A 154 -5.25 -0.73 0.98
CA THR A 154 -6.64 -0.41 1.26
C THR A 154 -7.21 0.59 0.25
N VAL A 155 -8.46 0.38 -0.15
CA VAL A 155 -9.24 1.31 -0.97
C VAL A 155 -10.59 1.50 -0.28
N GLY A 156 -11.00 2.77 -0.07
CA GLY A 156 -12.29 3.09 0.54
C GLY A 156 -12.43 2.69 2.01
N GLY A 157 -13.66 2.68 2.48
CA GLY A 157 -14.03 2.27 3.83
C GLY A 157 -13.85 3.33 4.92
N GLN A 158 -13.31 4.52 4.66
CA GLN A 158 -13.34 5.59 5.68
C GLN A 158 -14.79 6.01 5.96
N ALA A 159 -15.05 6.47 7.20
CA ALA A 159 -16.33 7.05 7.55
C ALA A 159 -16.65 8.25 6.63
N PRO A 160 -17.93 8.49 6.29
CA PRO A 160 -18.31 9.71 5.60
C PRO A 160 -17.91 10.95 6.39
N ALA A 161 -17.53 12.02 5.70
CA ALA A 161 -17.22 13.30 6.36
C ALA A 161 -18.47 13.99 6.92
N GLU A 162 -19.64 13.68 6.35
CA GLU A 162 -20.92 14.33 6.64
C GLU A 162 -22.02 13.31 6.89
N GLY A 163 -23.22 13.78 7.23
CA GLY A 163 -24.42 12.94 7.35
C GLY A 163 -24.62 12.26 8.70
N CYS A 164 -23.74 12.48 9.67
CA CYS A 164 -24.02 12.17 11.08
C CYS A 164 -24.44 13.45 11.82
N ASP A 165 -25.74 13.59 12.01
CA ASP A 165 -26.36 14.67 12.76
C ASP A 165 -27.37 14.10 13.77
N ALA A 166 -28.10 14.97 14.47
CA ALA A 166 -29.09 14.56 15.46
C ALA A 166 -30.21 13.67 14.87
N ALA A 167 -30.60 13.89 13.61
CA ALA A 167 -31.63 13.10 12.93
C ALA A 167 -31.08 11.75 12.40
N ALA A 168 -29.76 11.61 12.33
CA ALA A 168 -29.07 10.38 11.94
C ALA A 168 -28.61 9.51 13.11
N LEU A 169 -28.80 9.93 14.37
CA LEU A 169 -28.41 9.14 15.53
C LEU A 169 -28.94 7.70 15.47
N GLY A 170 -28.06 6.73 15.71
CA GLY A 170 -28.35 5.29 15.63
C GLY A 170 -28.42 4.72 14.21
N LYS A 171 -28.42 5.56 13.15
CA LYS A 171 -28.34 5.07 11.78
C LYS A 171 -26.98 4.45 11.52
N ARG A 172 -26.97 3.43 10.67
CA ARG A 172 -25.76 2.77 10.18
C ARG A 172 -25.53 3.03 8.71
N VAL A 173 -24.26 3.16 8.34
CA VAL A 173 -23.81 3.24 6.95
C VAL A 173 -22.77 2.15 6.70
N HIS A 174 -22.79 1.62 5.48
CA HIS A 174 -21.88 0.59 5.00
C HIS A 174 -21.02 1.19 3.91
N ILE A 175 -19.74 1.41 4.21
CA ILE A 175 -18.81 2.02 3.26
C ILE A 175 -17.96 0.93 2.62
N ALA A 176 -18.11 0.78 1.30
CA ALA A 176 -17.36 -0.21 0.54
C ALA A 176 -15.85 -0.06 0.76
N TYR A 177 -15.16 -1.18 0.97
CA TYR A 177 -13.71 -1.23 1.07
C TYR A 177 -13.14 -2.47 0.38
N ARG A 178 -11.88 -2.34 -0.04
CA ARG A 178 -11.01 -3.46 -0.42
C ARG A 178 -9.69 -3.38 0.33
N ALA A 179 -9.04 -4.51 0.54
CA ALA A 179 -7.70 -4.60 1.11
C ALA A 179 -7.01 -5.91 0.72
N ASP A 180 -5.69 -5.91 0.77
CA ASP A 180 -4.89 -7.13 0.77
C ASP A 180 -4.49 -7.47 2.20
N TYR A 181 -4.75 -8.72 2.60
CA TYR A 181 -4.29 -9.26 3.87
C TYR A 181 -3.11 -10.21 3.65
N VAL A 182 -1.92 -9.80 4.09
CA VAL A 182 -0.75 -10.68 4.11
C VAL A 182 -0.71 -11.36 5.46
N LEU A 183 -1.01 -12.66 5.46
CA LEU A 183 -0.96 -13.51 6.65
C LEU A 183 0.46 -14.01 6.84
N HIS A 184 0.99 -13.89 8.05
CA HIS A 184 2.35 -14.31 8.39
C HIS A 184 2.33 -15.45 9.39
N THR A 185 3.43 -16.21 9.42
CA THR A 185 3.68 -17.28 10.38
C THR A 185 5.09 -17.15 10.94
N ALA A 186 5.33 -17.71 12.13
CA ALA A 186 6.68 -17.78 12.69
C ALA A 186 7.62 -18.59 11.78
N ARG A 187 8.86 -18.11 11.62
CA ARG A 187 9.91 -18.81 10.91
C ARG A 187 10.26 -20.08 11.70
N SER A 188 10.14 -21.22 11.03
CA SER A 188 10.51 -22.54 11.56
C SER A 188 12.01 -22.77 11.47
#